data_AF-A0A3N9NPQ3-F1
#
_entry.id   AF-A0A3N9NPQ3-F1
#
_cell.length_a   1.000
_cell.length_b   1.000
_cell.length_c   1.000
_cell.angle_alpha   90.00
_cell.angle_beta   90.00
_cell.angle_gamma   90.00
#
_symmetry.space_group_name_H-M   'P 1'
#
loop_
_entity.id
_entity.type
_entity.pdbx_description
1 polymer ?
#
loop_
_entity_poly.entity_id
_entity_poly.type
_entity_poly.pdbx_seq_one_letter_code
_entity_poly.pdbx_strand_id
1 'polypeptide(L)'
;MIRTVIYRLEGVILNQELLRFKAYEKLWIYMRQDSRWQNFEDILKLRELYLKKRGTMEPYQDIAAHYLEERQLNRFRQEWDLFYRKMSNFYIRAIPGMLDLNKKLNFYYKTAVIGNAGAFFDKAMKKFGLDYNFNIILSQSTPMDESETHSLLQEILRKSRAAPEETVLFSERLHPDISAGEMLGLHTVWVTFDSKTKGFTPQSIRERQYMASLSRVPERLPARSMAMRQPFAVARKPRDLEKIIARLEEGEKLPRPLQPEEEKKQFTLWDIAKEILNIPDFDK
;
A
#
# COMPACT_ATOMS: atom_id res chain seq x y z
N MET A 1 16.71 2.56 -22.47
CA MET A 1 17.19 1.31 -21.86
C MET A 1 17.06 1.47 -20.36
N ILE A 2 16.42 0.52 -19.68
CA ILE A 2 16.25 0.60 -18.22
C ILE A 2 17.59 0.31 -17.54
N ARG A 3 17.89 1.04 -16.47
CA ARG A 3 19.10 0.85 -15.65
C ARG A 3 18.78 0.54 -14.20
N THR A 4 17.66 1.06 -13.69
CA THR A 4 17.28 0.93 -12.28
C THR A 4 15.86 0.43 -12.12
N VAL A 5 15.66 -0.54 -11.22
CA VAL A 5 14.33 -1.03 -10.82
C VAL A 5 14.16 -0.81 -9.33
N ILE A 6 13.14 -0.03 -8.96
CA ILE A 6 12.80 0.34 -7.60
C ILE A 6 11.57 -0.45 -7.15
N TYR A 7 11.63 -1.06 -5.98
CA TYR A 7 10.52 -1.79 -5.38
C TYR A 7 10.04 -1.10 -4.12
N ARG A 8 8.73 -0.96 -3.97
CA ARG A 8 8.13 -0.84 -2.64
C ARG A 8 8.24 -2.18 -1.92
N LEU A 9 8.71 -2.19 -0.67
CA LEU A 9 8.86 -3.44 0.08
C LEU A 9 7.51 -4.10 0.36
N GLU A 10 6.60 -3.35 0.99
CA GLU A 10 5.28 -3.84 1.38
C GLU A 10 4.35 -3.93 0.16
N GLY A 11 3.75 -5.11 -0.02
CA GLY A 11 2.77 -5.37 -1.06
C GLY A 11 3.31 -5.79 -2.41
N VAL A 12 4.59 -5.51 -2.69
CA VAL A 12 5.27 -5.94 -3.91
C VAL A 12 6.24 -7.08 -3.61
N ILE A 13 7.14 -6.93 -2.63
CA ILE A 13 8.06 -8.00 -2.22
C ILE A 13 7.47 -8.82 -1.06
N LEU A 14 6.87 -8.15 -0.07
CA LEU A 14 6.36 -8.76 1.14
C LEU A 14 4.84 -8.66 1.26
N ASN A 15 4.20 -9.76 1.65
CA ASN A 15 2.81 -9.80 2.03
C ASN A 15 2.66 -9.60 3.54
N GLN A 16 1.89 -8.58 3.93
CA GLN A 16 1.55 -8.24 5.32
C GLN A 16 0.06 -8.49 5.65
N GLU A 17 -0.75 -9.01 4.74
CA GLU A 17 -2.21 -9.14 4.93
C GLU A 17 -2.55 -9.98 6.17
N LEU A 18 -1.80 -11.05 6.43
CA LEU A 18 -2.01 -11.87 7.62
C LEU A 18 -1.65 -11.14 8.92
N LEU A 19 -0.63 -10.27 8.89
CA LEU A 19 -0.30 -9.42 10.04
C LEU A 19 -1.41 -8.40 10.30
N ARG A 20 -1.96 -7.79 9.26
CA ARG A 20 -3.09 -6.86 9.36
C ARG A 20 -4.35 -7.56 9.85
N PHE A 21 -4.63 -8.77 9.37
CA PHE A 21 -5.68 -9.63 9.92
C PHE A 21 -5.54 -9.79 11.45
N LYS A 22 -4.32 -10.02 11.95
CA LYS A 22 -4.08 -10.14 13.41
C LYS A 22 -4.34 -8.85 14.18
N ALA A 23 -4.15 -7.68 13.55
CA ALA A 23 -4.53 -6.40 14.15
C ALA A 23 -6.05 -6.33 14.37
N TYR A 24 -6.85 -6.70 13.36
CA TYR A 24 -8.31 -6.74 13.47
C TYR A 24 -8.80 -7.82 14.43
N GLU A 25 -8.19 -9.01 14.41
CA GLU A 25 -8.51 -10.09 15.35
C GLU A 25 -8.30 -9.63 16.79
N LYS A 26 -7.21 -8.91 17.05
CA LYS A 26 -6.92 -8.35 18.37
C LYS A 26 -7.88 -7.22 18.74
N LEU A 27 -8.19 -6.31 17.82
CA LEU A 27 -9.15 -5.24 18.05
C LEU A 27 -10.54 -5.80 18.40
N TRP A 28 -11.00 -6.82 17.69
CA TRP A 28 -12.27 -7.49 17.96
C TRP A 28 -12.35 -8.05 19.38
N ILE A 29 -11.25 -8.59 19.94
CA ILE A 29 -11.22 -9.10 21.32
C ILE A 29 -11.51 -7.98 22.34
N TYR A 30 -11.08 -6.75 22.08
CA TYR A 30 -11.40 -5.62 22.94
C TYR A 30 -12.83 -5.14 22.74
N MET A 31 -13.27 -5.02 21.48
CA MET A 31 -14.58 -4.47 21.16
C MET A 31 -15.75 -5.40 21.53
N ARG A 32 -15.57 -6.72 21.49
CA ARG A 32 -16.63 -7.71 21.80
C ARG A 32 -17.10 -7.71 23.26
N GLN A 33 -16.48 -6.91 24.12
CA GLN A 33 -16.98 -6.66 25.48
C GLN A 33 -18.30 -5.86 25.45
N ASP A 34 -18.53 -5.12 24.36
CA ASP A 34 -19.76 -4.42 24.06
C ASP A 34 -20.66 -5.32 23.17
N SER A 35 -21.94 -5.42 23.54
CA SER A 35 -22.94 -6.24 22.83
C SER A 35 -23.17 -5.80 21.38
N ARG A 36 -22.78 -4.58 21.00
CA ARG A 36 -22.83 -4.07 19.62
C ARG A 36 -21.83 -4.75 18.68
N TRP A 37 -20.76 -5.35 19.20
CA TRP A 37 -19.63 -5.86 18.40
C TRP A 37 -19.35 -7.35 18.61
N GLN A 38 -20.39 -8.17 18.70
CA GLN A 38 -20.23 -9.59 19.01
C GLN A 38 -19.56 -10.39 17.89
N ASN A 39 -19.73 -10.00 16.62
CA ASN A 39 -19.21 -10.75 15.48
C ASN A 39 -18.00 -10.07 14.84
N PHE A 40 -17.06 -10.87 14.33
CA PHE A 40 -15.88 -10.35 13.65
C PHE A 40 -16.22 -9.53 12.40
N GLU A 41 -17.30 -9.91 11.70
CA GLU A 41 -17.79 -9.19 10.52
C GLU A 41 -18.16 -7.72 10.81
N ASP A 42 -18.61 -7.42 12.04
CA ASP A 42 -18.98 -6.04 12.40
C ASP A 42 -17.77 -5.12 12.42
N ILE A 43 -16.62 -5.63 12.87
CA ILE A 43 -15.34 -4.92 12.80
C ILE A 43 -14.89 -4.72 11.36
N LEU A 44 -15.14 -5.69 10.48
CA LEU A 44 -14.82 -5.58 9.06
C LEU A 44 -15.72 -4.55 8.34
N LYS A 45 -16.99 -4.45 8.70
CA LYS A 45 -17.87 -3.37 8.22
C LYS A 45 -17.36 -1.99 8.65
N LEU A 46 -16.87 -1.86 9.89
CA LEU A 46 -16.22 -0.63 10.35
C LEU A 46 -14.95 -0.34 9.54
N ARG A 47 -14.10 -1.34 9.28
CA ARG A 47 -12.93 -1.18 8.39
C ARG A 47 -13.34 -0.61 7.04
N GLU A 48 -14.35 -1.20 6.39
CA GLU A 48 -14.84 -0.75 5.09
C GLU A 48 -15.35 0.69 5.13
N LEU A 49 -16.07 1.07 6.19
CA LEU A 49 -16.55 2.43 6.40
C LEU A 49 -15.40 3.43 6.56
N TYR A 50 -14.41 3.11 7.38
CA TYR A 50 -13.26 3.99 7.65
C TYR A 50 -12.39 4.17 6.41
N LEU A 51 -12.17 3.11 5.64
CA LEU A 51 -11.45 3.18 4.37
C LEU A 51 -12.17 4.07 3.36
N LYS A 52 -13.50 3.89 3.20
CA LYS A 52 -14.31 4.69 2.27
C LYS A 52 -14.39 6.17 2.66
N LYS A 53 -14.47 6.48 3.95
CA LYS A 53 -14.70 7.85 4.45
C LYS A 53 -13.42 8.63 4.73
N ARG A 54 -12.39 7.98 5.29
CA ARG A 54 -11.19 8.66 5.80
C ARG A 54 -9.93 8.37 5.00
N GLY A 55 -9.91 7.33 4.16
CA GLY A 55 -8.71 6.96 3.40
C GLY A 55 -7.49 6.63 4.29
N THR A 56 -7.72 6.24 5.54
CA THR A 56 -6.66 5.96 6.52
C THR A 56 -5.86 4.70 6.18
N MET A 57 -4.54 4.75 6.38
CA MET A 57 -3.66 3.60 6.12
C MET A 57 -3.75 2.52 7.21
N GLU A 58 -4.20 2.86 8.40
CA GLU A 58 -4.31 1.92 9.54
C GLU A 58 -5.71 2.01 10.18
N PRO A 59 -6.78 1.58 9.48
CA PRO A 59 -8.15 1.78 9.96
C PRO A 59 -8.41 1.15 11.34
N TYR A 60 -7.70 0.08 11.68
CA TYR A 60 -7.82 -0.56 12.99
C TYR A 60 -7.41 0.35 14.15
N GLN A 61 -6.42 1.24 13.97
CA GLN A 61 -6.03 2.22 15.00
C GLN A 61 -7.10 3.29 15.17
N ASP A 62 -7.67 3.77 14.06
CA ASP A 62 -8.72 4.79 14.08
C ASP A 62 -10.02 4.26 14.67
N ILE A 63 -10.39 3.03 14.32
CA ILE A 63 -11.54 2.33 14.93
C ILE A 63 -11.30 2.16 16.42
N ALA A 64 -10.10 1.70 16.83
CA ALA A 64 -9.76 1.57 18.25
C ALA A 64 -9.90 2.91 18.98
N ALA A 65 -9.34 3.99 18.41
CA ALA A 65 -9.37 5.32 19.01
C ALA A 65 -10.79 5.90 19.11
N HIS A 66 -11.69 5.50 18.22
CA HIS A 66 -13.06 5.99 18.20
C HIS A 66 -13.99 5.22 19.15
N TYR A 67 -13.77 3.90 19.32
CA TYR A 67 -14.72 3.03 20.03
C TYR A 67 -14.22 2.49 21.37
N LEU A 68 -12.92 2.51 21.65
CA LEU A 68 -12.38 2.05 22.94
C LEU A 68 -12.24 3.22 23.91
N GLU A 69 -12.54 2.97 25.18
CA GLU A 69 -12.21 3.91 26.25
C GLU A 69 -10.70 4.08 26.37
N GLU A 70 -10.24 5.22 26.89
CA GLU A 70 -8.82 5.58 26.94
C GLU A 70 -7.93 4.47 27.57
N ARG A 71 -8.38 3.87 28.68
CA ARG A 71 -7.65 2.77 29.33
C ARG A 71 -7.56 1.52 28.44
N GLN A 72 -8.64 1.17 27.74
CA GLN A 72 -8.66 0.04 26.81
C GLN A 72 -7.81 0.32 25.57
N LEU A 73 -7.89 1.54 25.03
CA LEU A 73 -7.09 2.00 23.88
C LEU A 73 -5.60 1.94 24.18
N ASN A 74 -5.17 2.46 25.32
CA ASN A 74 -3.77 2.43 25.75
C ASN A 74 -3.26 0.99 25.89
N ARG A 75 -4.06 0.11 26.50
CA ARG A 75 -3.73 -1.31 26.62
C ARG A 75 -3.68 -2.00 25.25
N PHE A 76 -4.65 -1.73 24.38
CA PHE A 76 -4.66 -2.25 23.01
C PHE A 76 -3.39 -1.86 22.25
N ARG A 77 -3.01 -0.58 22.30
CA ARG A 77 -1.80 -0.05 21.65
C ARG A 77 -0.52 -0.70 22.19
N GLN A 78 -0.37 -0.78 23.51
CA GLN A 78 0.80 -1.40 24.14
C GLN A 78 0.93 -2.88 23.77
N GLU A 79 -0.16 -3.63 23.87
CA GLU A 79 -0.14 -5.05 23.53
C GLU A 79 0.00 -5.28 22.02
N TRP A 80 -0.54 -4.39 21.17
CA TRP A 80 -0.33 -4.43 19.72
C TRP A 80 1.13 -4.14 19.38
N ASP A 81 1.76 -3.11 19.94
CA ASP A 81 3.18 -2.82 19.73
C ASP A 81 4.06 -3.99 20.19
N LEU A 82 3.78 -4.57 21.35
CA LEU A 82 4.49 -5.75 21.83
C LEU A 82 4.32 -6.95 20.90
N PHE A 83 3.08 -7.23 20.46
CA PHE A 83 2.80 -8.30 19.51
C PHE A 83 3.49 -8.04 18.17
N TYR A 84 3.39 -6.84 17.63
CA TYR A 84 4.00 -6.44 16.36
C TYR A 84 5.53 -6.61 16.44
N ARG A 85 6.16 -6.12 17.50
CA ARG A 85 7.60 -6.29 17.70
C ARG A 85 7.99 -7.75 17.82
N LYS A 86 7.28 -8.58 18.59
CA LYS A 86 7.71 -9.97 18.86
C LYS A 86 7.30 -10.96 17.77
N MET A 87 6.12 -10.77 17.19
CA MET A 87 5.44 -11.79 16.39
C MET A 87 5.27 -11.45 14.92
N SER A 88 5.52 -10.20 14.49
CA SER A 88 5.33 -9.80 13.08
C SER A 88 6.01 -10.74 12.08
N ASN A 89 7.24 -11.17 12.38
CA ASN A 89 7.99 -12.12 11.56
C ASN A 89 7.27 -13.42 11.23
N PHE A 90 6.39 -13.92 12.09
CA PHE A 90 5.64 -15.16 11.82
C PHE A 90 4.52 -14.95 10.81
N TYR A 91 4.01 -13.73 10.70
CA TYR A 91 2.85 -13.39 9.88
C TYR A 91 3.21 -12.69 8.56
N ILE A 92 4.49 -12.39 8.34
CA ILE A 92 5.00 -11.83 7.08
C ILE A 92 5.53 -12.94 6.20
N ARG A 93 5.18 -12.85 4.92
CA ARG A 93 5.62 -13.78 3.87
C ARG A 93 6.22 -13.00 2.70
N ALA A 94 7.23 -13.57 2.05
CA ALA A 94 7.61 -13.10 0.73
C ALA A 94 6.50 -13.44 -0.26
N ILE A 95 6.21 -12.54 -1.19
CA ILE A 95 5.25 -12.79 -2.26
C ILE A 95 5.88 -13.84 -3.21
N PRO A 96 5.19 -14.95 -3.52
CA PRO A 96 5.73 -16.01 -4.35
C PRO A 96 6.33 -15.51 -5.67
N GLY A 97 7.58 -15.93 -5.96
CA GLY A 97 8.31 -15.59 -7.18
C GLY A 97 8.96 -14.19 -7.21
N MET A 98 8.65 -13.30 -6.27
CA MET A 98 9.20 -11.92 -6.30
C MET A 98 10.69 -11.85 -5.94
N LEU A 99 11.17 -12.71 -5.04
CA LEU A 99 12.59 -12.77 -4.71
C LEU A 99 13.42 -13.33 -5.88
N ASP A 100 12.92 -14.37 -6.55
CA ASP A 100 13.59 -14.96 -7.71
C ASP A 100 13.59 -13.99 -8.90
N LEU A 101 12.47 -13.29 -9.10
CA LEU A 101 12.38 -12.19 -10.06
C LEU A 101 13.42 -11.11 -9.77
N ASN A 102 13.50 -10.64 -8.52
CA ASN A 102 14.47 -9.61 -8.15
C ASN A 102 15.91 -10.10 -8.38
N LYS A 103 16.25 -11.33 -8.01
CA LYS A 103 17.58 -11.91 -8.28
C LYS A 103 17.92 -11.90 -9.77
N LYS A 104 16.97 -12.30 -10.62
CA LYS A 104 17.13 -12.28 -12.08
C LYS A 104 17.34 -10.85 -12.59
N LEU A 105 16.53 -9.89 -12.13
CA LEU A 105 16.65 -8.50 -12.55
C LEU A 105 17.93 -7.83 -12.04
N ASN A 106 18.39 -8.19 -10.84
CA ASN A 106 19.63 -7.67 -10.25
C ASN A 106 20.90 -8.05 -11.03
N PHE A 107 20.82 -9.04 -11.94
CA PHE A 107 21.91 -9.36 -12.85
C PHE A 107 22.08 -8.31 -13.96
N TYR A 108 21.00 -7.64 -14.36
CA TYR A 108 20.97 -6.70 -15.49
C TYR A 108 20.79 -5.25 -15.06
N TYR A 109 20.13 -5.03 -13.92
CA TYR A 109 19.71 -3.71 -13.44
C TYR A 109 20.23 -3.45 -12.03
N LYS A 110 20.42 -2.17 -11.69
CA LYS A 110 20.52 -1.77 -10.29
C LYS A 110 19.16 -1.90 -9.64
N THR A 111 19.05 -2.74 -8.63
CA THR A 111 17.81 -2.93 -7.87
C THR A 111 17.84 -2.11 -6.59
N ALA A 112 16.73 -1.43 -6.31
CA ALA A 112 16.55 -0.63 -5.11
C ALA A 112 15.26 -1.01 -4.40
N VAL A 113 15.23 -0.90 -3.08
CA VAL A 113 14.00 -1.10 -2.29
C VAL A 113 13.75 0.08 -1.36
N ILE A 114 12.49 0.51 -1.29
CA ILE A 114 11.98 1.50 -0.34
C ILE A 114 10.95 0.86 0.58
N GLY A 115 10.98 1.18 1.88
CA GLY A 115 10.00 0.68 2.84
C GLY A 115 9.87 1.58 4.07
N ASN A 116 8.92 1.26 4.95
CA ASN A 116 8.81 1.97 6.22
C ASN A 116 9.81 1.35 7.21
N ALA A 117 10.74 2.16 7.73
CA ALA A 117 11.73 1.76 8.71
C ALA A 117 11.07 1.35 10.04
N GLY A 118 11.81 0.55 10.81
CA GLY A 118 11.41 0.09 12.13
C GLY A 118 11.70 -1.39 12.32
N ALA A 119 11.34 -1.93 13.49
CA ALA A 119 11.63 -3.32 13.84
C ALA A 119 11.07 -4.33 12.83
N PHE A 120 9.99 -3.97 12.11
CA PHE A 120 9.46 -4.76 11.01
C PHE A 120 10.44 -4.86 9.84
N PHE A 121 10.97 -3.74 9.39
CA PHE A 121 11.83 -3.63 8.21
C PHE A 121 13.10 -4.45 8.44
N ASP A 122 13.83 -4.15 9.51
CA ASP A 122 15.10 -4.80 9.83
C ASP A 122 14.95 -6.32 9.94
N LYS A 123 13.86 -6.76 10.56
CA LYS A 123 13.59 -8.18 10.73
C LYS A 123 13.21 -8.86 9.42
N ALA A 124 12.43 -8.20 8.57
CA ALA A 124 12.09 -8.73 7.26
C ALA A 124 13.32 -8.78 6.33
N MET A 125 14.16 -7.74 6.36
CA MET A 125 15.42 -7.69 5.63
C MET A 125 16.31 -8.89 5.98
N LYS A 126 16.51 -9.14 7.28
CA LYS A 126 17.28 -10.30 7.76
C LYS A 126 16.61 -11.64 7.44
N LYS A 127 15.30 -11.78 7.70
CA LYS A 127 14.55 -13.04 7.52
C LYS A 127 14.59 -13.54 6.08
N PHE A 128 14.45 -12.64 5.11
CA PHE A 128 14.40 -13.00 3.69
C PHE A 128 15.73 -12.73 2.96
N GLY A 129 16.79 -12.37 3.69
CA GLY A 129 18.10 -12.06 3.14
C GLY A 129 18.08 -10.90 2.13
N LEU A 130 17.19 -9.93 2.30
CA LEU A 130 17.00 -8.84 1.34
C LEU A 130 18.20 -7.90 1.28
N ASP A 131 19.00 -7.84 2.36
CA ASP A 131 20.22 -7.04 2.43
C ASP A 131 21.23 -7.39 1.33
N TYR A 132 21.20 -8.64 0.86
CA TYR A 132 22.07 -9.16 -0.19
C TYR A 132 21.41 -9.17 -1.57
N ASN A 133 20.11 -8.86 -1.65
CA ASN A 133 19.33 -8.94 -2.88
C ASN A 133 19.16 -7.58 -3.57
N PHE A 134 19.40 -6.47 -2.88
CA PHE A 134 19.25 -5.11 -3.42
C PHE A 134 20.57 -4.35 -3.37
N ASN A 135 20.85 -3.55 -4.40
CA ASN A 135 22.04 -2.68 -4.40
C ASN A 135 21.83 -1.43 -3.55
N ILE A 136 20.59 -0.95 -3.44
CA ILE A 136 20.22 0.25 -2.70
C ILE A 136 19.02 -0.09 -1.81
N ILE A 137 19.15 0.16 -0.52
CA ILE A 137 18.10 -0.06 0.46
C ILE A 137 17.89 1.26 1.19
N LEU A 138 16.69 1.82 1.08
CA LEU A 138 16.30 3.02 1.81
C LEU A 138 15.02 2.77 2.59
N SER A 139 14.91 3.38 3.77
CA SER A 139 13.73 3.28 4.61
C SER A 139 13.51 4.55 5.42
N GLN A 140 12.26 4.85 5.78
CA GLN A 140 11.92 5.98 6.67
C GLN A 140 10.99 5.57 7.81
N SER A 141 11.21 6.13 9.00
CA SER A 141 10.53 5.77 10.25
C SER A 141 9.06 6.19 10.34
N THR A 142 8.61 7.08 9.46
CA THR A 142 7.22 7.56 9.40
C THR A 142 6.46 6.89 8.26
N PRO A 143 5.12 6.81 8.34
CA PRO A 143 4.32 6.53 7.16
C PRO A 143 4.61 7.62 6.14
N MET A 144 5.35 7.26 5.08
CA MET A 144 5.82 8.22 4.08
C MET A 144 4.63 8.91 3.41
N ASP A 145 4.68 10.23 3.37
CA ASP A 145 3.88 11.07 2.50
C ASP A 145 4.54 11.19 1.10
N GLU A 146 3.98 12.05 0.24
CA GLU A 146 4.47 12.27 -1.12
C GLU A 146 5.83 12.98 -1.16
N SER A 147 6.06 13.99 -0.32
CA SER A 147 7.31 14.74 -0.26
C SER A 147 8.47 13.86 0.20
N GLU A 148 8.20 13.02 1.19
CA GLU A 148 9.18 12.08 1.75
C GLU A 148 9.49 10.95 0.78
N THR A 149 8.46 10.42 0.12
CA THR A 149 8.64 9.44 -0.95
C THR A 149 9.41 10.03 -2.13
N HIS A 150 9.09 11.26 -2.53
CA HIS A 150 9.80 11.99 -3.58
C HIS A 150 11.30 12.16 -3.24
N SER A 151 11.61 12.54 -2.01
CA SER A 151 12.99 12.68 -1.53
C SER A 151 13.77 11.35 -1.56
N LEU A 152 13.14 10.25 -1.17
CA LEU A 152 13.75 8.91 -1.25
C LEU A 152 14.01 8.48 -2.70
N LEU A 153 13.07 8.73 -3.60
CA LEU A 153 13.25 8.41 -5.03
C LEU A 153 14.38 9.24 -5.66
N GLN A 154 14.50 10.53 -5.31
CA GLN A 154 15.64 11.36 -5.73
C GLN A 154 16.98 10.80 -5.23
N GLU A 155 17.04 10.36 -3.97
CA GLU A 155 18.25 9.75 -3.41
C GLU A 155 18.61 8.44 -4.13
N ILE A 156 17.62 7.64 -4.56
CA ILE A 156 17.86 6.43 -5.37
C ILE A 156 18.41 6.80 -6.76
N LEU A 157 17.83 7.79 -7.44
CA LEU A 157 18.34 8.25 -8.73
C LEU A 157 19.80 8.70 -8.60
N ARG A 158 20.12 9.46 -7.55
CA ARG A 158 21.49 9.92 -7.25
C ARG A 158 22.45 8.75 -7.01
N LYS A 159 22.08 7.78 -6.16
CA LYS A 159 22.91 6.60 -5.85
C LYS A 159 23.06 5.65 -7.04
N SER A 160 22.00 5.49 -7.83
CA SER A 160 22.00 4.60 -9.00
C SER A 160 22.70 5.23 -10.21
N ARG A 161 22.77 6.56 -10.27
CA ARG A 161 23.26 7.34 -11.43
C ARG A 161 22.45 7.07 -12.70
N ALA A 162 21.17 6.74 -12.55
CA ALA A 162 20.24 6.57 -13.65
C ALA A 162 19.43 7.87 -13.86
N ALA A 163 19.09 8.16 -15.11
CA ALA A 163 18.10 9.19 -15.40
C ALA A 163 16.69 8.68 -15.01
N PRO A 164 15.72 9.58 -14.78
CA PRO A 164 14.35 9.17 -14.46
C PRO A 164 13.71 8.23 -15.50
N GLU A 165 13.90 8.52 -16.78
CA GLU A 165 13.42 7.70 -17.91
C GLU A 165 14.14 6.35 -18.05
N GLU A 166 15.26 6.15 -17.33
CA GLU A 166 15.96 4.87 -17.25
C GLU A 166 15.54 4.06 -16.00
N THR A 167 14.52 4.52 -15.28
CA THR A 167 14.16 3.98 -13.97
C THR A 167 12.69 3.57 -13.91
N VAL A 168 12.45 2.38 -13.36
CA VAL A 168 11.11 1.82 -13.17
C VAL A 168 10.79 1.69 -11.69
N LEU A 169 9.60 2.12 -11.27
CA LEU A 169 9.10 2.01 -9.89
C LEU A 169 7.92 1.03 -9.84
N PHE A 170 8.02 0.00 -9.00
CA PHE A 170 6.95 -0.94 -8.70
C PHE A 170 6.35 -0.64 -7.33
N SER A 171 5.08 -0.26 -7.28
CA SER A 171 4.38 -0.05 -6.01
C SER A 171 2.90 -0.44 -6.06
N GLU A 172 2.34 -0.91 -4.94
CA GLU A 172 0.89 -1.09 -4.79
C GLU A 172 0.16 0.23 -4.39
N ARG A 173 0.90 1.31 -4.10
CA ARG A 173 0.34 2.59 -3.63
C ARG A 173 0.30 3.63 -4.75
N LEU A 174 -0.90 3.99 -5.21
CA LEU A 174 -1.07 5.11 -6.15
C LEU A 174 -0.55 6.44 -5.57
N HIS A 175 -0.82 6.69 -4.29
CA HIS A 175 -0.22 7.77 -3.52
C HIS A 175 0.32 7.18 -2.21
N PRO A 176 1.53 7.56 -1.77
CA PRO A 176 2.42 8.56 -2.39
C PRO A 176 3.31 8.04 -3.54
N ASP A 177 3.47 6.73 -3.71
CA ASP A 177 4.57 6.18 -4.53
C ASP A 177 4.46 6.48 -6.02
N ILE A 178 3.37 6.08 -6.67
CA ILE A 178 3.20 6.28 -8.12
C ILE A 178 3.16 7.77 -8.43
N SER A 179 2.44 8.57 -7.64
CA SER A 179 2.39 10.02 -7.81
C SER A 179 3.78 10.67 -7.73
N ALA A 180 4.58 10.37 -6.69
CA ALA A 180 5.94 10.90 -6.57
C ALA A 180 6.86 10.43 -7.72
N GLY A 181 6.73 9.17 -8.15
CA GLY A 181 7.50 8.65 -9.28
C GLY A 181 7.17 9.35 -10.60
N GLU A 182 5.90 9.63 -10.86
CA GLU A 182 5.49 10.39 -12.05
C GLU A 182 6.00 11.82 -12.02
N MET A 183 6.00 12.48 -10.85
CA MET A 183 6.57 13.82 -10.67
C MET A 183 8.05 13.89 -11.06
N LEU A 184 8.78 12.80 -10.88
CA LEU A 184 10.18 12.68 -11.26
C LEU A 184 10.39 12.26 -12.71
N GLY A 185 9.35 11.80 -13.42
CA GLY A 185 9.47 11.24 -14.77
C GLY A 185 9.88 9.77 -14.80
N LEU A 186 9.66 9.02 -13.72
CA LEU A 186 9.91 7.56 -13.68
C LEU A 186 8.86 6.79 -14.48
N HIS A 187 9.22 5.60 -14.95
CA HIS A 187 8.23 4.61 -15.39
C HIS A 187 7.55 3.97 -14.17
N THR A 188 6.28 4.27 -13.94
CA THR A 188 5.56 3.79 -12.74
C THR A 188 4.66 2.60 -13.05
N VAL A 189 4.79 1.52 -12.29
CA VAL A 189 3.94 0.32 -12.43
C VAL A 189 3.13 0.13 -11.17
N TRP A 190 1.81 0.21 -11.31
CA TRP A 190 0.90 -0.05 -10.23
C TRP A 190 0.67 -1.56 -10.06
N VAL A 191 1.07 -2.06 -8.90
CA VAL A 191 0.98 -3.46 -8.53
C VAL A 191 -0.35 -3.74 -7.82
N THR A 192 -1.16 -4.62 -8.40
CA THR A 192 -2.50 -4.97 -7.92
C THR A 192 -2.65 -6.47 -7.69
N PHE A 193 -1.66 -7.06 -7.01
CA PHE A 193 -1.67 -8.49 -6.69
C PHE A 193 -2.82 -8.83 -5.75
N ASP A 194 -3.64 -9.81 -6.14
CA ASP A 194 -4.68 -10.35 -5.27
C ASP A 194 -4.06 -11.19 -4.12
N SER A 195 -4.84 -11.46 -3.08
CA SER A 195 -4.37 -12.23 -1.91
C SER A 195 -3.85 -13.62 -2.29
N LYS A 196 -4.42 -14.25 -3.33
CA LYS A 196 -3.95 -15.55 -3.85
C LYS A 196 -2.54 -15.43 -4.43
N THR A 197 -2.29 -14.43 -5.24
CA THR A 197 -0.99 -14.09 -5.83
C THR A 197 0.02 -13.74 -4.76
N LYS A 198 -0.42 -13.04 -3.70
CA LYS A 198 0.39 -12.75 -2.51
C LYS A 198 0.63 -13.96 -1.60
N GLY A 199 0.16 -15.16 -1.97
CA GLY A 199 0.41 -16.41 -1.23
C GLY A 199 -0.37 -16.54 0.07
N PHE A 200 -1.52 -15.85 0.20
CA PHE A 200 -2.41 -15.98 1.35
C PHE A 200 -3.57 -16.92 1.03
N THR A 201 -3.63 -18.04 1.76
CA THR A 201 -4.75 -18.99 1.73
C THR A 201 -5.38 -19.04 3.13
N PRO A 202 -6.66 -18.66 3.29
CA PRO A 202 -7.27 -18.51 4.60
C PRO A 202 -7.51 -19.87 5.26
N GLN A 203 -7.07 -20.02 6.50
CA GLN A 203 -7.17 -21.25 7.28
C GLN A 203 -8.34 -21.25 8.26
N SER A 204 -8.93 -20.09 8.54
CA SER A 204 -10.04 -19.95 9.50
C SER A 204 -11.24 -19.21 8.91
N ILE A 205 -12.40 -19.32 9.57
CA ILE A 205 -13.61 -18.57 9.21
C ILE A 205 -13.34 -17.06 9.23
N ARG A 206 -12.62 -16.57 10.24
CA ARG A 206 -12.28 -15.15 10.37
C ARG A 206 -11.30 -14.67 9.29
N GLU A 207 -10.33 -15.49 8.91
CA GLU A 207 -9.44 -15.16 7.79
C GLU A 207 -10.22 -15.09 6.47
N ARG A 208 -11.19 -16.00 6.24
CA ARG A 208 -12.08 -15.93 5.07
C ARG A 208 -12.91 -14.66 5.06
N GLN A 209 -13.48 -14.27 6.20
CA GLN A 209 -14.22 -13.00 6.35
C GLN A 209 -13.33 -11.79 6.04
N TYR A 210 -12.12 -11.74 6.61
CA TYR A 210 -11.17 -10.66 6.35
C TYR A 210 -10.81 -10.57 4.86
N MET A 211 -10.49 -11.70 4.22
CA MET A 211 -10.20 -11.72 2.79
C MET A 211 -11.37 -11.25 1.93
N ALA A 212 -12.60 -11.66 2.26
CA ALA A 212 -13.79 -11.15 1.58
C ALA A 212 -13.92 -9.63 1.72
N SER A 213 -13.57 -9.07 2.88
CA SER A 213 -13.57 -7.61 3.09
C SER A 213 -12.52 -6.88 2.24
N LEU A 214 -11.37 -7.50 1.95
CA LEU A 214 -10.35 -6.93 1.05
C LEU A 214 -10.87 -6.84 -0.39
N SER A 215 -11.62 -7.83 -0.84
CA SER A 215 -12.22 -7.84 -2.18
C SER A 215 -13.35 -6.80 -2.32
N ARG A 216 -14.11 -6.53 -1.26
CA ARG A 216 -15.15 -5.50 -1.26
C ARG A 216 -14.58 -4.09 -1.19
N VAL A 217 -13.60 -3.87 -0.31
CA VAL A 217 -12.92 -2.59 -0.12
C VAL A 217 -11.43 -2.83 0.06
N PRO A 218 -10.64 -2.62 -1.02
CA PRO A 218 -9.19 -2.65 -0.92
C PRO A 218 -8.70 -1.66 0.12
N GLU A 219 -7.65 -2.01 0.85
CA GLU A 219 -7.11 -1.21 1.95
C GLU A 219 -6.47 0.11 1.49
N ARG A 220 -6.28 0.27 0.19
CA ARG A 220 -5.61 1.43 -0.43
C ARG A 220 -6.42 1.89 -1.63
N LEU A 221 -7.58 2.48 -1.34
CA LEU A 221 -8.30 3.25 -2.35
C LEU A 221 -7.52 4.57 -2.59
N PRO A 222 -7.40 5.03 -3.84
CA PRO A 222 -6.91 6.38 -4.09
C PRO A 222 -7.79 7.37 -3.33
N ALA A 223 -7.18 8.35 -2.66
CA ALA A 223 -7.92 9.46 -2.07
C ALA A 223 -8.80 10.09 -3.17
N ARG A 224 -10.09 10.30 -2.88
CA ARG A 224 -11.11 10.77 -3.84
C ARG A 224 -10.76 12.11 -4.53
N SER A 225 -9.74 12.84 -4.08
CA SER A 225 -9.40 14.19 -4.55
C SER A 225 -8.15 14.30 -5.43
N MET A 226 -7.48 13.21 -5.79
CA MET A 226 -6.35 13.32 -6.71
C MET A 226 -6.82 13.04 -8.14
N ALA A 227 -6.79 14.08 -8.99
CA ALA A 227 -6.84 13.93 -10.44
C ALA A 227 -5.96 12.73 -10.81
N MET A 228 -6.58 11.66 -11.33
CA MET A 228 -5.96 10.34 -11.41
C MET A 228 -4.71 10.40 -12.27
N ARG A 229 -3.56 10.56 -11.61
CA ARG A 229 -2.25 10.25 -12.15
C ARG A 229 -2.26 8.79 -12.59
N GLN A 230 -2.04 8.57 -13.89
CA GLN A 230 -2.18 7.27 -14.51
C GLN A 230 -0.83 6.57 -14.52
N PRO A 231 -0.67 5.45 -13.77
CA PRO A 231 0.56 4.69 -13.82
C PRO A 231 0.85 4.26 -15.26
N PHE A 232 2.13 4.19 -15.64
CA PHE A 232 2.54 3.71 -16.97
C PHE A 232 1.94 2.34 -17.30
N ALA A 233 1.92 1.43 -16.32
CA ALA A 233 1.34 0.11 -16.48
C ALA A 233 0.73 -0.40 -15.17
N VAL A 234 -0.08 -1.45 -15.28
CA VAL A 234 -0.63 -2.18 -14.13
C VAL A 234 -0.17 -3.63 -14.19
N ALA A 235 0.39 -4.13 -13.09
CA ALA A 235 0.81 -5.51 -12.93
C ALA A 235 -0.11 -6.24 -11.94
N ARG A 236 -0.70 -7.35 -12.37
CA ARG A 236 -1.62 -8.16 -11.54
C ARG A 236 -0.95 -9.42 -10.99
N LYS A 237 0.18 -9.82 -11.58
CA LYS A 237 1.02 -10.96 -11.14
C LYS A 237 2.52 -10.63 -11.29
N PRO A 238 3.41 -11.29 -10.54
CA PRO A 238 4.86 -11.11 -10.66
C PRO A 238 5.40 -11.21 -12.10
N ARG A 239 4.88 -12.15 -12.91
CA ARG A 239 5.28 -12.32 -14.32
C ARG A 239 4.94 -11.12 -15.21
N ASP A 240 3.97 -10.30 -14.81
CA ASP A 240 3.62 -9.11 -15.59
C ASP A 240 4.73 -8.06 -15.50
N LEU A 241 5.46 -8.00 -14.38
CA LEU A 241 6.58 -7.07 -14.18
C LEU A 241 7.72 -7.34 -15.17
N GLU A 242 8.06 -8.61 -15.41
CA GLU A 242 9.06 -8.99 -16.43
C GLU A 242 8.65 -8.54 -17.83
N LYS A 243 7.39 -8.76 -18.19
CA LYS A 243 6.84 -8.36 -19.50
C LYS A 243 6.86 -6.85 -19.67
N ILE A 244 6.54 -6.11 -18.61
CA ILE A 244 6.55 -4.65 -18.63
C ILE A 244 7.98 -4.11 -18.81
N ILE A 245 8.97 -4.67 -18.09
CA ILE A 245 10.38 -4.29 -18.30
C ILE A 245 10.82 -4.58 -19.74
N ALA A 246 10.50 -5.77 -20.27
CA ALA A 246 10.89 -6.14 -21.64
C ALA A 246 10.33 -5.14 -22.68
N ARG A 247 9.06 -4.74 -22.55
CA ARG A 247 8.43 -3.73 -23.42
C ARG A 247 9.10 -2.36 -23.33
N LEU A 248 9.48 -1.94 -22.12
CA LEU A 248 10.22 -0.70 -21.90
C LEU A 248 11.60 -0.71 -22.58
N GLU A 249 12.27 -1.86 -22.60
CA GLU A 249 13.55 -2.02 -23.31
C GLU A 249 13.41 -1.96 -24.83
N GLU A 250 12.28 -2.44 -25.36
CA GLU A 250 11.93 -2.36 -26.79
C GLU A 250 11.60 -0.92 -27.25
N GLY A 251 11.62 0.05 -26.34
CA GLY A 251 11.46 1.47 -26.66
C GLY A 251 10.00 1.94 -26.68
N GLU A 252 9.08 1.18 -26.08
CA GLU A 252 7.70 1.63 -25.91
C GLU A 252 7.69 2.89 -25.02
N LYS A 253 7.32 4.03 -25.63
CA LYS A 253 7.33 5.33 -24.96
C LYS A 253 6.13 5.49 -24.04
N LEU A 254 6.32 6.26 -22.96
CA LEU A 254 5.28 6.71 -22.04
C LEU A 254 4.06 7.24 -22.82
N PRO A 255 2.82 6.89 -22.45
CA PRO A 255 1.71 7.78 -22.76
C PRO A 255 2.06 9.14 -22.16
N ARG A 256 2.00 10.21 -22.96
CA ARG A 256 2.29 11.55 -22.45
C ARG A 256 1.41 11.79 -21.22
N PRO A 257 1.96 12.37 -20.13
CA PRO A 257 1.11 12.76 -19.01
C PRO A 257 -0.01 13.62 -19.59
N LEU A 258 -1.26 13.27 -19.28
CA LEU A 258 -2.37 14.19 -19.49
C LEU A 258 -1.96 15.47 -18.76
N GLN A 259 -1.80 16.56 -19.50
CA GLN A 259 -1.72 17.86 -18.84
C GLN A 259 -2.95 17.95 -17.95
N PRO A 260 -2.81 18.39 -16.68
CA PRO A 260 -3.94 18.49 -15.80
C PRO A 260 -4.98 19.37 -16.51
N GLU A 261 -6.04 18.75 -17.02
CA GLU A 261 -7.21 19.51 -17.41
C GLU A 261 -7.66 20.18 -16.11
N GLU A 262 -7.66 21.50 -16.11
CA GLU A 262 -8.19 22.32 -15.02
C GLU A 262 -9.71 22.09 -14.91
N GLU A 263 -10.15 20.90 -14.51
CA GLU A 263 -11.50 20.73 -14.01
C GLU A 263 -11.57 21.32 -12.59
N LYS A 264 -11.59 22.65 -12.52
CA LYS A 264 -12.16 23.36 -11.40
C LYS A 264 -13.67 23.13 -11.41
N LYS A 265 -14.12 21.94 -10.96
CA LYS A 265 -15.43 21.86 -10.33
C LYS A 265 -15.27 22.47 -8.93
N GLN A 266 -15.46 23.79 -8.86
CA GLN A 266 -15.77 24.44 -7.59
C GLN A 266 -17.06 23.83 -7.06
N PHE A 267 -16.93 22.86 -6.16
CA PHE A 267 -18.05 22.48 -5.31
C PHE A 267 -18.36 23.69 -4.44
N THR A 268 -19.54 24.25 -4.62
CA THR A 268 -20.04 25.30 -3.75
C THR A 268 -20.40 24.68 -2.40
N LEU A 269 -20.40 25.48 -1.33
CA LEU A 269 -20.93 25.04 -0.02
C LEU A 269 -22.38 24.50 -0.15
N TRP A 270 -23.10 24.92 -1.19
CA TRP A 270 -24.44 24.44 -1.53
C TRP A 270 -24.48 22.99 -2.00
N ASP A 271 -23.50 22.56 -2.79
CA ASP A 271 -23.41 21.17 -3.28
C ASP A 271 -23.16 20.20 -2.12
N ILE A 272 -22.35 20.64 -1.15
CA ILE A 272 -22.07 19.88 0.09
C ILE A 272 -23.31 19.84 1.00
N ALA A 273 -24.06 20.94 1.10
CA ALA A 273 -25.27 21.01 1.92
C ALA A 273 -26.41 20.12 1.39
N LYS A 274 -26.59 20.05 0.07
CA LYS A 274 -27.59 19.15 -0.57
C LYS A 274 -27.32 17.68 -0.23
N GLU A 275 -26.05 17.27 -0.25
CA GLU A 275 -25.65 15.88 -0.02
C GLU A 275 -25.79 15.46 1.46
N ILE A 276 -25.54 16.37 2.40
CA ILE A 276 -25.68 16.12 3.85
C ILE A 276 -27.15 16.03 4.27
N LEU A 277 -28.00 16.86 3.67
CA LEU A 277 -29.38 17.05 4.12
C LEU A 277 -30.41 16.18 3.38
N ASN A 278 -29.99 15.37 2.40
CA ASN A 278 -30.88 14.50 1.63
C ASN A 278 -32.09 15.27 1.05
N ILE A 279 -31.87 16.52 0.67
CA ILE A 279 -32.92 17.40 0.14
C ILE A 279 -33.26 16.87 -1.26
N PRO A 280 -34.49 16.41 -1.54
CA PRO A 280 -34.88 16.02 -2.88
C PRO A 280 -34.79 17.24 -3.80
N ASP A 281 -34.32 17.05 -5.03
CA ASP A 281 -34.34 18.11 -6.04
C ASP A 281 -35.78 18.51 -6.31
N PHE A 282 -36.18 19.67 -5.80
CA PHE A 282 -37.38 20.38 -6.20
C PHE A 282 -36.99 21.33 -7.32
N ASP A 283 -36.92 20.81 -8.54
CA ASP A 283 -37.12 21.60 -9.77
C ASP A 283 -37.56 20.67 -10.91
N LYS A 284 -38.83 20.83 -11.31
CA LYS A 284 -39.32 20.67 -12.68
C LYS A 284 -39.80 22.04 -13.12
#